data_AF-S8CJE9-F1
#
_entry.id   AF-S8CJE9-F1
#
_cell.length_a   1.000
_cell.length_b   1.000
_cell.length_c   1.000
_cell.angle_alpha   90.00
_cell.angle_beta   90.00
_cell.angle_gamma   90.00
#
_symmetry.space_group_name_H-M   'P 1'
#
loop_
_entity.id
_entity.type
_entity.pdbx_description
1 polymer ?
#
loop_
_entity_poly.entity_id
_entity_poly.type
_entity_poly.pdbx_seq_one_letter_code
_entity_poly.pdbx_strand_id
1 'polypeptide(L)'
;AKAAARDVLSQHGFKIPSSEQLSAKRVDAAKLEANIKRKLTKEQKLAVIRAGREERGKYQSRTGIKQKKTGGLSNRQKEHKKAMPLAAKRAKIVKSREHKRKREKGSNKQFRGKKAWKH
;
A
#
# COMPACT_ATOMS: atom_id res chain seq x y z
N ALA A 1 -15.41 9.33 23.28
CA ALA A 1 -14.27 10.25 23.50
C ALA A 1 -14.32 11.49 22.60
N LYS A 2 -14.20 11.37 21.26
CA LYS A 2 -14.14 12.55 20.37
C LYS A 2 -15.42 13.40 20.30
N ALA A 3 -16.60 12.83 20.48
CA ALA A 3 -17.87 13.56 20.46
C ALA A 3 -18.03 14.47 21.69
N ALA A 4 -17.86 13.90 22.89
CA ALA A 4 -17.90 14.65 24.15
C ALA A 4 -16.92 15.84 24.19
N ALA A 5 -15.72 15.71 23.62
CA ALA A 5 -14.77 16.81 23.52
C ALA A 5 -15.23 17.96 22.60
N ARG A 6 -16.02 17.66 21.55
CA ARG A 6 -16.60 18.70 20.68
C ARG A 6 -17.75 19.43 21.38
N ASP A 7 -18.54 18.69 22.16
CA ASP A 7 -19.69 19.24 22.88
C ASP A 7 -19.23 20.19 24.00
N VAL A 8 -18.18 19.82 24.74
CA VAL A 8 -17.54 20.70 25.75
C VAL A 8 -16.98 21.97 25.10
N LEU A 9 -16.32 21.85 23.93
CA LEU A 9 -15.79 23.02 23.20
C LEU A 9 -16.91 23.97 22.73
N SER A 10 -18.06 23.40 22.33
CA SER A 10 -19.25 24.14 21.92
C SER A 10 -19.90 24.91 23.07
N GLN A 11 -19.91 24.34 24.29
CA GLN A 11 -20.43 25.01 25.48
C GLN A 11 -19.61 26.24 25.87
N HIS A 12 -18.31 26.23 25.59
CA HIS A 12 -17.42 27.39 25.76
C HIS A 12 -17.46 28.38 24.57
N GLY A 13 -18.42 28.26 23.66
CA GLY A 13 -18.61 29.16 22.51
C GLY A 13 -17.61 28.97 21.36
N PHE A 14 -16.72 27.97 21.45
CA PHE A 14 -15.68 27.75 20.46
C PHE A 14 -16.15 26.77 19.38
N LYS A 15 -16.67 27.31 18.26
CA LYS A 15 -17.11 26.50 17.11
C LYS A 15 -15.91 25.98 16.32
N ILE A 16 -15.77 24.65 16.25
CA ILE A 16 -14.76 23.99 15.41
C ILE A 16 -15.13 24.19 13.94
N PRO A 17 -14.28 24.82 13.12
CA PRO A 17 -14.60 25.06 11.70
C PRO A 17 -14.80 23.76 10.92
N SER A 18 -15.71 23.79 9.94
CA SER A 18 -15.90 22.69 9.00
C SER A 18 -14.71 22.56 8.03
N SER A 19 -14.54 21.40 7.39
CA SER A 19 -13.42 21.17 6.46
C SER A 19 -13.38 22.20 5.32
N GLU A 20 -14.53 22.60 4.80
CA GLU A 20 -14.65 23.61 3.74
C GLU A 20 -14.27 25.02 4.23
N GLN A 21 -14.63 25.34 5.47
CA GLN A 21 -14.23 26.60 6.12
C GLN A 21 -12.73 26.66 6.39
N LEU A 22 -12.08 25.51 6.63
CA LEU A 22 -10.62 25.43 6.78
C LEU A 22 -9.90 25.58 5.43
N SER A 23 -10.45 25.01 4.35
CA SER A 23 -9.84 25.11 3.02
C SER A 23 -9.97 26.50 2.39
N ALA A 24 -10.98 27.28 2.77
CA ALA A 24 -11.17 28.64 2.30
C ALA A 24 -10.20 29.66 2.95
N LYS A 25 -9.55 29.31 4.06
CA LYS A 25 -8.57 30.19 4.70
C LYS A 25 -7.32 30.27 3.84
N ARG A 26 -6.82 31.50 3.64
CA ARG A 26 -5.54 31.73 2.96
C ARG A 26 -4.44 30.97 3.71
N VAL A 27 -3.79 30.04 3.01
CA VAL A 27 -2.66 29.31 3.57
C VAL A 27 -1.44 30.19 3.45
N ASP A 28 -0.78 30.42 4.58
CA ASP A 28 0.47 31.16 4.66
C ASP A 28 1.56 30.40 3.91
N ALA A 29 2.06 30.98 2.81
CA ALA A 29 3.02 30.31 1.92
C ALA A 29 4.32 29.92 2.65
N ALA A 30 4.68 30.65 3.71
CA ALA A 30 5.85 30.35 4.54
C ALA A 30 5.66 29.09 5.41
N LYS A 31 4.42 28.76 5.79
CA LYS A 31 4.08 27.55 6.57
C LYS A 31 3.73 26.36 5.70
N LEU A 32 3.52 26.59 4.41
CA LEU A 32 3.25 25.56 3.42
C LEU A 32 4.60 24.92 3.05
N GLU A 33 5.10 24.03 3.91
CA GLU A 33 6.23 23.18 3.57
C GLU A 33 5.84 22.36 2.33
N ALA A 34 6.33 22.78 1.18
CA ALA A 34 6.20 22.00 -0.03
C ALA A 34 6.79 20.61 0.28
N ASN A 35 6.01 19.55 0.02
CA ASN A 35 6.45 18.16 0.13
C ASN A 35 7.51 17.85 -0.96
N ILE A 36 8.62 18.59 -0.94
CA ILE A 36 9.76 18.44 -1.82
C ILE A 36 10.51 17.23 -1.28
N LYS A 37 10.35 16.10 -1.97
CA LYS A 37 11.14 14.90 -1.69
C LYS A 37 12.61 15.25 -1.86
N ARG A 38 13.31 15.48 -0.75
CA ARG A 38 14.75 15.71 -0.75
C ARG A 38 15.45 14.52 -1.39
N LYS A 39 16.37 14.78 -2.32
CA LYS A 39 17.19 13.73 -2.93
C LYS A 39 18.11 13.18 -1.84
N LEU A 40 17.97 11.90 -1.51
CA LEU A 40 18.88 11.22 -0.58
C LEU A 40 20.30 11.22 -1.15
N THR A 41 21.28 11.48 -0.28
CA THR A 41 22.71 11.33 -0.62
C THR A 41 23.03 9.86 -0.89
N LYS A 42 24.18 9.59 -1.53
CA LYS A 42 24.59 8.23 -1.89
C LYS A 42 24.63 7.31 -0.66
N GLU A 43 25.10 7.82 0.47
CA GLU A 43 25.21 7.10 1.74
C GLU A 43 23.84 6.72 2.32
N GLN A 44 22.90 7.67 2.33
CA GLN A 44 21.53 7.42 2.79
C GLN A 44 20.82 6.38 1.93
N LYS A 45 21.02 6.43 0.61
CA LYS A 45 20.50 5.39 -0.31
C LYS A 45 21.10 4.03 0.00
N LEU A 46 22.41 3.96 0.23
CA LEU A 46 23.10 2.71 0.56
C LEU A 46 22.64 2.15 1.91
N ALA A 47 22.40 3.00 2.91
CA ALA A 47 21.88 2.59 4.21
C ALA A 47 20.49 1.92 4.08
N VAL A 48 19.58 2.54 3.33
CA VAL A 48 18.25 1.95 3.05
C VAL A 48 18.36 0.62 2.31
N ILE A 49 19.28 0.52 1.35
CA ILE A 49 19.52 -0.73 0.60
C ILE A 49 20.10 -1.82 1.50
N ARG A 50 21.07 -1.49 2.36
CA ARG A 50 21.69 -2.44 3.31
C ARG A 50 20.68 -2.95 4.33
N ALA A 51 19.91 -2.05 4.95
CA ALA A 51 18.82 -2.43 5.85
C ALA A 51 17.78 -3.35 5.16
N GLY A 52 17.44 -3.07 3.89
CA GLY A 52 16.54 -3.91 3.11
C GLY A 52 17.15 -5.23 2.61
N ARG A 53 18.47 -5.42 2.72
CA ARG A 53 19.20 -6.66 2.41
C ARG A 53 19.44 -7.50 3.65
N GLU A 54 19.68 -6.90 4.80
CA GLU A 54 19.87 -7.59 6.08
C GLU A 54 18.65 -8.45 6.46
N GLU A 55 17.43 -8.02 6.12
CA GLU A 55 16.20 -8.81 6.33
C GLU A 55 16.02 -9.94 5.30
N ARG A 56 16.70 -9.87 4.15
CA ARG A 56 16.68 -10.93 3.14
C ARG A 56 17.75 -11.94 3.54
N GLY A 57 17.37 -12.97 4.29
CA GLY A 57 18.27 -14.07 4.67
C GLY A 57 19.02 -14.70 3.48
N LYS A 58 19.89 -15.68 3.77
CA LYS A 58 20.80 -16.34 2.79
C LYS A 58 20.13 -16.56 1.43
N TYR A 59 20.86 -16.28 0.34
CA TYR A 59 20.37 -16.51 -1.02
C TYR A 59 19.93 -17.97 -1.19
N GLN A 60 18.70 -18.18 -1.67
CA GLN A 60 18.13 -19.50 -1.90
C GLN A 60 17.50 -19.50 -3.29
N SER A 61 17.59 -20.63 -3.99
CA SER A 61 16.90 -20.80 -5.27
C SER A 61 15.39 -20.63 -5.09
N ARG A 62 14.71 -20.11 -6.12
CA ARG A 62 13.24 -19.92 -6.08
C ARG A 62 12.50 -21.23 -5.79
N THR A 63 13.06 -22.36 -6.24
CA THR A 63 12.56 -23.71 -5.96
C THR A 63 12.74 -24.05 -4.47
N GLY A 64 13.93 -23.84 -3.89
CA GLY A 64 14.16 -24.07 -2.45
C GLY A 64 13.29 -23.21 -1.55
N ILE A 65 13.04 -21.94 -1.91
CA ILE A 65 12.12 -21.05 -1.19
C ILE A 65 10.68 -21.54 -1.27
N LYS A 66 10.25 -22.10 -2.41
CA LYS A 66 8.88 -22.61 -2.60
C LYS A 66 8.66 -23.92 -1.87
N GLN A 67 9.63 -24.84 -1.92
CA GLN A 67 9.53 -26.15 -1.25
C GLN A 67 9.57 -26.02 0.28
N LYS A 68 10.36 -25.09 0.83
CA LYS A 68 10.40 -24.81 2.28
C LYS A 68 9.14 -24.12 2.82
N LYS A 69 8.27 -23.59 1.95
CA LYS A 69 6.93 -23.13 2.36
C LYS A 69 6.03 -24.37 2.48
N THR A 70 6.20 -25.11 3.56
CA THR A 70 5.14 -26.02 4.05
C THR A 70 3.86 -25.21 4.16
N GLY A 71 2.79 -25.73 3.55
CA GLY A 71 1.60 -24.96 3.16
C GLY A 71 1.10 -23.99 4.24
N GLY A 72 0.96 -22.72 3.86
CA GLY A 72 0.45 -21.69 4.76
C GLY A 72 0.99 -20.29 4.45
N LEU A 73 0.44 -19.29 5.15
CA LEU A 73 0.98 -17.93 5.16
C LEU A 73 2.19 -17.85 6.11
N SER A 74 3.22 -17.07 5.75
CA SER A 74 4.36 -16.83 6.66
C SER A 74 3.92 -16.02 7.89
N ASN A 75 4.68 -16.06 8.98
CA ASN A 75 4.36 -15.32 10.22
C ASN A 75 4.21 -13.81 9.97
N ARG A 76 5.13 -13.20 9.21
CA ARG A 76 5.04 -11.80 8.77
C ARG A 76 3.78 -11.52 7.94
N GLN A 77 3.38 -12.45 7.07
CA GLN A 77 2.13 -12.32 6.29
C GLN A 77 0.88 -12.44 7.17
N LYS A 78 0.92 -13.32 8.18
CA LYS A 78 -0.14 -13.48 9.18
C LYS A 78 -0.28 -12.23 10.04
N GLU A 79 0.82 -11.68 10.56
CA GLU A 79 0.84 -10.43 11.34
C GLU A 79 0.32 -9.24 10.54
N HIS A 80 0.81 -9.05 9.31
CA HIS A 80 0.29 -8.00 8.43
C HIS A 80 -1.20 -8.21 8.12
N LYS A 81 -1.67 -9.47 7.99
CA LYS A 81 -3.11 -9.75 7.80
C LYS A 81 -3.91 -9.51 9.08
N LYS A 82 -3.34 -9.72 10.27
CA LYS A 82 -3.95 -9.40 11.56
C LYS A 82 -4.11 -7.88 11.72
N ALA A 83 -3.05 -7.11 11.49
CA ALA A 83 -3.02 -5.66 11.64
C ALA A 83 -3.86 -4.90 10.59
N MET A 84 -4.23 -5.52 9.47
CA MET A 84 -4.97 -4.85 8.40
C MET A 84 -6.44 -4.57 8.80
N PRO A 85 -6.92 -3.32 8.68
CA PRO A 85 -8.33 -2.99 8.95
C PRO A 85 -9.27 -3.66 7.92
N LEU A 86 -10.51 -3.93 8.33
CA LEU A 86 -11.50 -4.67 7.51
C LEU A 86 -11.75 -4.01 6.16
N ALA A 87 -11.82 -2.67 6.12
CA ALA A 87 -11.98 -1.91 4.89
C ALA A 87 -10.82 -2.14 3.91
N ALA A 88 -9.57 -2.13 4.40
CA ALA A 88 -8.39 -2.39 3.58
C ALA A 88 -8.34 -3.84 3.06
N LYS A 89 -8.78 -4.81 3.87
CA LYS A 89 -8.92 -6.21 3.44
C LYS A 89 -9.90 -6.34 2.28
N ARG A 90 -11.08 -5.71 2.39
CA ARG A 90 -12.11 -5.70 1.34
C ARG A 90 -11.58 -5.05 0.06
N ALA A 91 -10.97 -3.86 0.16
CA ALA A 91 -10.38 -3.17 -0.98
C ALA A 91 -9.28 -3.99 -1.69
N LYS A 92 -8.43 -4.69 -0.92
CA LYS A 92 -7.40 -5.59 -1.48
C LYS A 92 -8.02 -6.74 -2.27
N ILE A 93 -9.10 -7.35 -1.78
CA ILE A 93 -9.80 -8.44 -2.47
C ILE A 93 -10.41 -7.93 -3.79
N VAL A 94 -11.06 -6.77 -3.77
CA VAL A 94 -11.64 -6.16 -4.97
C VAL A 94 -10.57 -5.90 -6.03
N LYS A 95 -9.47 -5.23 -5.66
CA LYS A 95 -8.33 -4.99 -6.56
C LYS A 95 -7.74 -6.29 -7.14
N SER A 96 -7.62 -7.33 -6.33
CA SER A 96 -7.14 -8.65 -6.77
C SER A 96 -8.05 -9.26 -7.85
N ARG A 97 -9.38 -9.21 -7.63
CA ARG A 97 -10.38 -9.68 -8.61
C ARG A 97 -10.33 -8.87 -9.90
N GLU A 98 -10.22 -7.55 -9.82
CA GLU A 98 -10.08 -6.67 -10.98
C GLU A 98 -8.82 -6.98 -11.79
N HIS A 99 -7.68 -7.17 -11.11
CA HIS A 99 -6.42 -7.48 -11.77
C HIS A 99 -6.46 -8.85 -12.47
N LYS A 100 -7.13 -9.85 -11.84
CA LYS A 100 -7.38 -11.15 -12.47
C LYS A 100 -8.25 -11.00 -13.71
N ARG A 101 -9.37 -10.27 -13.62
CA ARG A 101 -10.23 -9.97 -14.78
C ARG A 101 -9.49 -9.25 -15.91
N LYS A 102 -8.66 -8.25 -15.58
CA LYS A 102 -7.83 -7.54 -16.58
C LYS A 102 -6.84 -8.48 -17.25
N ARG A 103 -6.19 -9.37 -16.50
CA ARG A 103 -5.28 -10.40 -17.03
C ARG A 103 -6.01 -11.37 -17.96
N GLU A 104 -7.17 -11.87 -17.57
CA GLU A 104 -7.99 -12.80 -18.37
C GLU A 104 -8.48 -12.16 -19.68
N LYS A 105 -8.86 -10.86 -19.63
CA LYS A 105 -9.20 -10.10 -20.84
C LYS A 105 -8.04 -9.99 -21.84
N GLY A 106 -6.79 -10.01 -21.36
CA GLY A 106 -5.59 -9.97 -22.19
C GLY A 106 -5.07 -11.34 -22.61
N SER A 107 -5.28 -12.38 -21.81
CA SER A 107 -4.68 -13.71 -22.05
C SER A 107 -5.24 -14.41 -23.29
N ASN A 108 -6.49 -14.15 -23.66
CA ASN A 108 -7.11 -14.77 -24.84
C ASN A 108 -6.70 -14.11 -26.16
N LYS A 109 -6.09 -12.91 -26.11
CA LYS A 109 -5.67 -12.19 -27.33
C LYS A 109 -4.29 -12.60 -27.84
N GLN A 110 -3.53 -13.39 -27.07
CA GLN A 110 -2.22 -13.91 -27.48
C GLN A 110 -2.26 -15.30 -28.14
N PHE A 111 -3.41 -15.98 -28.19
CA PHE A 111 -3.56 -17.17 -29.05
C PHE A 111 -3.86 -16.74 -30.50
N ARG A 112 -2.94 -15.98 -31.12
CA ARG A 112 -2.88 -15.81 -32.59
C ARG A 112 -1.87 -16.77 -33.21
N GLY A 113 -1.75 -17.97 -32.67
CA GLY A 113 -1.10 -19.10 -33.33
C GLY A 113 -2.17 -20.02 -33.88
N LYS A 114 -2.40 -19.98 -35.19
CA LYS A 114 -3.12 -21.06 -35.88
C LYS A 114 -2.45 -22.38 -35.48
N LYS A 115 -3.23 -23.44 -35.23
CA LYS A 115 -2.72 -24.82 -35.37
C LYS A 115 -2.33 -25.00 -36.85
N ALA A 116 -1.11 -24.61 -37.18
CA ALA A 116 -0.33 -25.17 -38.26
C ALA A 116 0.52 -26.21 -37.54
N TRP A 117 0.21 -27.50 -37.52
CA TRP A 117 -0.03 -28.35 -38.67
C TRP A 117 -1.07 -29.43 -38.35
N LYS A 118 -2.02 -29.63 -39.26
CA LYS A 118 -2.56 -30.96 -39.51
C LYS A 118 -1.64 -31.58 -40.57
N HIS A 119 -0.94 -32.64 -40.19
CA HIS A 119 -0.55 -33.72 -41.09
C HIS A 119 -1.05 -35.00 -40.44
#